data_AF-A0AAW2LF00-F1
#
_entry.id   AF-A0AAW2LF00-F1
#
_cell.length_a   1.000
_cell.length_b   1.000
_cell.length_c   1.000
_cell.angle_alpha   90.00
_cell.angle_beta   90.00
_cell.angle_gamma   90.00
#
_symmetry.space_group_name_H-M   'P 1'
#
loop_
_entity.id
_entity.type
_entity.pdbx_description
1 polymer ?
#
loop_
_entity_poly.entity_id
_entity_poly.type
_entity_poly.pdbx_seq_one_letter_code
_entity_poly.pdbx_strand_id
1 'polypeptide(L)'
;MRKMLRMEIDSPSESVAPSHYDLIIQRLSQLGIPDVSLNQGQSGLVAFAKSNRLHIPQLVSAILPADEEEVDEGVFHESMSWLKWLMFEGDPEAALEQLAEMSANQRGVCGAVWGNNDIAYRCRTCQHDPTCAICVPCFENGNHKDHDYSVIYTGGGCCDCGDITAWKREGFCSMHKGAEQIQPLPKHIADSLGPVLDLFLSYWKDKLLLAESVSEESPRDVDHAAEPQKTADKLTSTVVETLLDFCKHSESLLSFISQRVYSSAGLLDILLRAERFMT
;
A
#
# COMPACT_ATOMS: atom_id res chain seq x y z
N MET A 1 20.45 -70.71 13.65
CA MET A 1 19.60 -69.50 13.78
C MET A 1 19.55 -68.81 12.43
N ARG A 2 18.42 -68.90 11.73
CA ARG A 2 18.17 -68.24 10.43
C ARG A 2 17.91 -66.75 10.70
N LYS A 3 18.70 -65.85 10.10
CA LYS A 3 18.39 -64.42 10.05
C LYS A 3 17.63 -64.16 8.74
N MET A 4 16.34 -63.86 8.86
CA MET A 4 15.51 -63.38 7.75
C MET A 4 15.98 -61.98 7.34
N LEU A 5 16.25 -61.79 6.05
CA LEU A 5 16.40 -60.48 5.42
C LEU A 5 15.03 -59.79 5.40
N ARG A 6 14.91 -58.65 6.06
CA ARG A 6 13.74 -57.77 5.98
C ARG A 6 13.99 -56.84 4.79
N MET A 7 13.23 -57.01 3.71
CA MET A 7 13.19 -56.06 2.61
C MET A 7 12.44 -54.81 3.11
N GLU A 8 13.12 -53.67 3.09
CA GLU A 8 12.46 -52.37 3.24
C GLU A 8 11.74 -52.06 1.93
N ILE A 9 10.43 -51.85 2.03
CA ILE A 9 9.57 -51.43 0.92
C ILE A 9 9.57 -49.91 0.97
N ASP A 10 10.09 -49.27 -0.08
CA ASP A 10 10.02 -47.83 -0.27
C ASP A 10 8.54 -47.41 -0.39
N SER A 11 8.10 -46.55 0.52
CA SER A 11 6.77 -45.94 0.47
C SER A 11 6.75 -44.86 -0.63
N PRO A 12 5.64 -44.69 -1.37
CA PRO A 12 5.54 -43.61 -2.36
C PRO A 12 5.53 -42.26 -1.66
N SER A 13 6.32 -41.31 -2.19
CA SER A 13 6.39 -39.93 -1.71
C SER A 13 5.01 -39.28 -1.67
N GLU A 14 4.60 -38.79 -0.50
CA GLU A 14 3.44 -37.92 -0.34
C GLU A 14 3.60 -36.69 -1.25
N SER A 15 2.64 -36.46 -2.13
CA SER A 15 2.59 -35.25 -2.96
C SER A 15 2.33 -34.05 -2.06
N VAL A 16 3.38 -33.27 -1.78
CA VAL A 16 3.29 -32.00 -1.06
C VAL A 16 2.41 -31.04 -1.87
N ALA A 17 1.43 -30.40 -1.24
CA ALA A 17 0.59 -29.40 -1.90
C ALA A 17 1.47 -28.26 -2.45
N PRO A 18 1.18 -27.72 -3.66
CA PRO A 18 1.98 -26.64 -4.24
C PRO A 18 1.97 -25.40 -3.35
N SER A 19 3.09 -24.70 -3.25
CA SER A 19 3.13 -23.40 -2.55
C SER A 19 2.43 -22.30 -3.38
N HIS A 20 2.07 -21.17 -2.76
CA HIS A 20 1.51 -20.02 -3.49
C HIS A 20 2.45 -19.51 -4.58
N TYR A 21 3.76 -19.56 -4.32
CA TYR A 21 4.80 -19.28 -5.31
C TYR A 21 4.68 -20.22 -6.51
N ASP A 22 4.55 -21.53 -6.27
CA ASP A 22 4.43 -22.54 -7.35
C ASP A 22 3.16 -22.33 -8.18
N LEU A 23 2.04 -21.93 -7.55
CA LEU A 23 0.79 -21.62 -8.25
C LEU A 23 0.95 -20.40 -9.17
N ILE A 24 1.60 -19.33 -8.70
CA ILE A 24 1.90 -18.16 -9.54
C ILE A 24 2.80 -18.57 -10.72
N ILE A 25 3.86 -19.33 -10.48
CA ILE A 25 4.75 -19.83 -11.55
C ILE A 25 3.97 -20.68 -12.56
N GLN A 26 3.08 -21.55 -12.10
CA GLN A 26 2.25 -22.39 -12.97
C GLN A 26 1.33 -21.54 -13.85
N ARG A 27 0.64 -20.53 -13.29
CA ARG A 27 -0.21 -19.61 -14.06
C ARG A 27 0.60 -18.78 -15.06
N LEU A 28 1.78 -18.32 -14.68
CA LEU A 28 2.69 -17.59 -15.57
C LEU A 28 3.24 -18.48 -16.70
N SER A 29 3.54 -19.75 -16.42
CA SER A 29 3.95 -20.73 -17.44
C SER A 29 2.84 -20.98 -18.47
N GLN A 30 1.58 -21.04 -18.03
CA GLN A 30 0.42 -21.17 -18.92
C GLN A 30 0.23 -19.96 -19.85
N LEU A 31 0.72 -18.78 -19.47
CA LEU A 31 0.78 -17.59 -20.33
C LEU A 31 1.94 -17.63 -21.35
N GLY A 32 2.76 -18.69 -21.35
CA GLY A 32 3.88 -18.84 -22.27
C GLY A 32 5.12 -18.03 -21.87
N ILE A 33 5.25 -17.65 -20.60
CA ILE A 33 6.48 -17.00 -20.13
C ILE A 33 7.63 -18.01 -20.18
N PRO A 34 8.80 -17.65 -20.75
CA PRO A 34 9.91 -18.57 -20.86
C PRO A 34 10.38 -19.09 -19.51
N ASP A 35 10.71 -20.39 -19.41
CA ASP A 35 11.25 -20.99 -18.18
C ASP A 35 12.50 -20.25 -17.67
N VAL A 36 13.30 -19.66 -18.56
CA VAL A 36 14.47 -18.87 -18.17
C VAL A 36 14.09 -17.64 -17.33
N SER A 37 12.93 -17.04 -17.60
CA SER A 37 12.38 -15.93 -16.83
C SER A 37 11.74 -16.43 -15.54
N LEU A 38 10.98 -17.53 -15.58
CA LEU A 38 10.34 -18.12 -14.41
C LEU A 38 11.35 -18.60 -13.35
N ASN A 39 12.47 -19.20 -13.80
CA ASN A 39 13.56 -19.67 -12.93
C ASN A 39 14.29 -18.55 -12.18
N GLN A 40 14.15 -17.30 -12.64
CA GLN A 40 14.71 -16.11 -11.98
C GLN A 40 13.70 -15.42 -11.05
N GLY A 41 12.52 -16.02 -10.85
CA GLY A 41 11.46 -15.49 -9.98
C GLY A 41 10.97 -14.11 -10.42
N GLN A 42 10.75 -13.22 -9.44
CA GLN A 42 10.23 -11.87 -9.69
C GLN A 42 11.15 -11.07 -10.63
N SER A 43 12.47 -11.21 -10.49
CA SER A 43 13.44 -10.48 -11.32
C SER A 43 13.37 -10.85 -12.80
N GLY A 44 13.15 -12.14 -13.10
CA GLY A 44 12.99 -12.62 -14.47
C GLY A 44 11.66 -12.19 -15.07
N LEU A 45 10.59 -12.16 -14.27
CA LEU A 45 9.30 -11.64 -14.70
C LEU A 45 9.38 -10.15 -15.04
N VAL A 46 10.08 -9.36 -14.24
CA VAL A 46 10.34 -7.94 -14.53
C VAL A 46 11.10 -7.77 -15.86
N ALA A 47 12.14 -8.56 -16.10
CA ALA A 47 12.89 -8.52 -17.35
C ALA A 47 12.00 -8.84 -18.57
N PHE A 48 11.12 -9.85 -18.43
CA PHE A 48 10.12 -10.18 -19.44
C PHE A 48 9.13 -9.03 -19.65
N ALA A 49 8.56 -8.48 -18.57
CA ALA A 49 7.56 -7.42 -18.59
C ALA A 49 8.08 -6.13 -19.24
N LYS A 50 9.34 -5.75 -18.98
CA LYS A 50 10.00 -4.60 -19.61
C LYS A 50 10.02 -4.69 -21.13
N SER A 51 10.23 -5.89 -21.66
CA SER A 51 10.26 -6.16 -23.11
C SER A 51 8.86 -6.39 -23.70
N ASN A 52 7.84 -6.61 -22.86
CA ASN A 52 6.51 -7.06 -23.26
C ASN A 52 5.40 -6.27 -22.56
N ARG A 53 5.49 -4.93 -22.55
CA ARG A 53 4.57 -4.02 -21.81
C ARG A 53 3.08 -4.26 -22.02
N LEU A 54 2.68 -4.71 -23.22
CA LEU A 54 1.28 -5.00 -23.54
C LEU A 54 0.73 -6.22 -22.77
N HIS A 55 1.58 -7.05 -22.18
CA HIS A 55 1.20 -8.24 -21.41
C HIS A 55 0.95 -7.95 -19.93
N ILE A 56 1.20 -6.72 -19.44
CA ILE A 56 1.03 -6.37 -18.02
C ILE A 56 -0.35 -6.78 -17.46
N PRO A 57 -1.49 -6.58 -18.16
CA PRO A 57 -2.79 -7.04 -17.67
C PRO A 57 -2.85 -8.56 -17.41
N GLN A 58 -2.31 -9.35 -18.34
CA GLN A 58 -2.27 -10.81 -18.22
C GLN A 58 -1.33 -11.24 -17.09
N LEU A 59 -0.18 -10.58 -16.95
CA LEU A 59 0.77 -10.85 -15.86
C LEU A 59 0.13 -10.60 -14.49
N VAL A 60 -0.53 -9.45 -14.32
CA VAL A 60 -1.22 -9.12 -13.06
C VAL A 60 -2.33 -10.12 -12.76
N SER A 61 -3.13 -10.48 -13.78
CA SER A 61 -4.19 -11.49 -13.63
C SER A 61 -3.65 -12.89 -13.27
N ALA A 62 -2.45 -13.26 -13.71
CA ALA A 62 -1.83 -14.53 -13.35
C ALA A 62 -1.11 -14.50 -12.00
N ILE A 63 -0.75 -13.31 -11.49
CA ILE A 63 -0.18 -13.17 -10.14
C ILE A 63 -1.28 -13.25 -9.10
N LEU A 64 -2.40 -12.54 -9.32
CA LEU A 64 -3.52 -12.51 -8.38
C LEU A 64 -4.25 -13.87 -8.35
N PRO A 65 -4.78 -14.28 -7.18
CA PRO A 65 -5.50 -15.54 -7.05
C PRO A 65 -6.83 -15.50 -7.81
N ALA A 66 -7.19 -16.64 -8.43
CA ALA A 66 -8.50 -16.78 -9.07
C ALA A 66 -9.64 -16.80 -8.03
N ASP A 67 -10.87 -16.59 -8.48
CA ASP A 67 -12.06 -16.64 -7.61
C ASP A 67 -12.30 -18.00 -6.96
N GLU A 68 -11.80 -19.07 -7.59
CA GLU A 68 -12.01 -20.47 -7.19
C GLU A 68 -10.94 -20.97 -6.20
N GLU A 69 -9.91 -20.17 -5.91
CA GLU A 69 -8.82 -20.56 -5.02
C GLU A 69 -9.16 -20.30 -3.56
N GLU A 70 -8.99 -21.31 -2.69
CA GLU A 70 -8.98 -21.10 -1.25
C GLU A 70 -7.83 -20.15 -0.89
N VAL A 71 -8.20 -18.95 -0.45
CA VAL A 71 -7.25 -17.88 -0.15
C VAL A 71 -7.00 -17.78 1.35
N ASP A 72 -5.76 -18.02 1.75
CA ASP A 72 -5.23 -17.57 3.04
C ASP A 72 -4.55 -16.19 2.92
N GLU A 73 -4.10 -15.65 4.05
CA GLU A 73 -3.43 -14.35 4.10
C GLU A 73 -2.08 -14.37 3.35
N GLY A 74 -1.39 -15.52 3.36
CA GLY A 74 -0.12 -15.72 2.67
C GLY A 74 -0.24 -15.63 1.14
N VAL A 75 -1.38 -15.97 0.55
CA VAL A 75 -1.61 -15.85 -0.90
C VAL A 75 -1.52 -14.40 -1.35
N PHE A 76 -2.17 -13.48 -0.63
CA PHE A 76 -2.17 -12.06 -0.99
C PHE A 76 -0.81 -11.41 -0.72
N HIS A 77 -0.10 -11.80 0.34
CA HIS A 77 1.26 -11.34 0.57
C HIS A 77 2.22 -11.77 -0.54
N GLU A 78 2.16 -13.04 -0.97
CA GLU A 78 2.97 -13.52 -2.09
C GLU A 78 2.61 -12.75 -3.36
N SER A 79 1.31 -12.64 -3.70
CA SER A 79 0.85 -11.88 -4.86
C SER A 79 1.36 -10.44 -4.84
N MET A 80 1.28 -9.76 -3.69
CA MET A 80 1.76 -8.39 -3.53
C MET A 80 3.28 -8.27 -3.68
N SER A 81 4.04 -9.27 -3.23
CA SER A 81 5.49 -9.32 -3.49
C SER A 81 5.77 -9.28 -4.99
N TRP A 82 5.12 -10.12 -5.79
CA TRP A 82 5.28 -10.13 -7.25
C TRP A 82 4.80 -8.83 -7.91
N LEU A 83 3.67 -8.26 -7.47
CA LEU A 83 3.15 -7.00 -8.00
C LEU A 83 4.08 -5.82 -7.69
N LYS A 84 4.67 -5.76 -6.49
CA LYS A 84 5.65 -4.71 -6.13
C LYS A 84 6.85 -4.72 -7.10
N TRP A 85 7.38 -5.90 -7.44
CA TRP A 85 8.45 -6.01 -8.43
C TRP A 85 8.04 -5.48 -9.82
N LEU A 86 6.82 -5.76 -10.26
CA LEU A 86 6.29 -5.19 -11.52
C LEU A 86 6.10 -3.66 -11.44
N MET A 87 5.58 -3.17 -10.31
CA MET A 87 5.34 -1.75 -10.05
C MET A 87 6.64 -0.93 -10.10
N PHE A 88 7.70 -1.44 -9.46
CA PHE A 88 8.99 -0.74 -9.37
C PHE A 88 10.00 -1.17 -10.43
N GLU A 89 9.63 -2.12 -11.30
CA GLU A 89 10.50 -2.59 -12.37
C GLU A 89 11.87 -3.10 -11.88
N GLY A 90 11.89 -3.68 -10.70
CA GLY A 90 13.10 -4.12 -10.02
C GLY A 90 12.82 -4.45 -8.55
N ASP A 91 13.90 -4.46 -7.78
CA ASP A 91 13.85 -4.63 -6.33
C ASP A 91 13.03 -3.48 -5.69
N PRO A 92 11.88 -3.78 -5.07
CA PRO A 92 10.99 -2.77 -4.52
C PRO A 92 11.58 -2.09 -3.28
N GLU A 93 12.33 -2.80 -2.43
CA GLU A 93 13.00 -2.21 -1.28
C GLU A 93 14.02 -1.15 -1.74
N ALA A 94 14.86 -1.49 -2.73
CA ALA A 94 15.83 -0.55 -3.29
C ALA A 94 15.16 0.69 -3.93
N ALA A 95 14.04 0.49 -4.62
CA ALA A 95 13.28 1.60 -5.23
C ALA A 95 12.64 2.52 -4.19
N LEU A 96 12.09 1.94 -3.11
CA LEU A 96 11.49 2.68 -2.00
C LEU A 96 12.54 3.45 -1.19
N GLU A 97 13.73 2.88 -0.97
CA GLU A 97 14.86 3.58 -0.35
C GLU A 97 15.30 4.80 -1.19
N GLN A 98 15.45 4.62 -2.50
CA GLN A 98 15.80 5.74 -3.40
C GLN A 98 14.74 6.85 -3.37
N LEU A 99 13.45 6.50 -3.37
CA LEU A 99 12.35 7.47 -3.25
C LEU A 99 12.38 8.23 -1.91
N ALA A 100 12.73 7.54 -0.82
CA ALA A 100 12.88 8.15 0.49
C ALA A 100 14.05 9.13 0.54
N GLU A 101 15.19 8.78 -0.03
CA GLU A 101 16.36 9.67 -0.12
C GLU A 101 16.05 10.92 -0.94
N MET A 102 15.35 10.77 -2.07
CA MET A 102 14.95 11.89 -2.93
C MET A 102 14.00 12.87 -2.22
N SER A 103 13.17 12.38 -1.29
CA SER A 103 12.12 13.15 -0.63
C SER A 103 12.43 13.56 0.81
N ALA A 104 13.58 13.16 1.37
CA ALA A 104 13.96 13.36 2.77
C ALA A 104 13.86 14.83 3.27
N ASN A 105 14.02 15.80 2.36
CA ASN A 105 13.97 17.24 2.67
C ASN A 105 12.80 17.98 2.03
N GLN A 106 11.82 17.28 1.47
CA GLN A 106 10.74 17.87 0.65
C GLN A 106 9.35 17.43 1.11
N ARG A 107 9.11 17.41 2.43
CA ARG A 107 7.78 17.12 2.97
C ARG A 107 6.86 18.34 2.87
N GLY A 108 5.63 18.14 2.41
CA GLY A 108 4.61 19.18 2.31
C GLY A 108 4.09 19.62 3.68
N VAL A 109 3.97 18.68 4.63
CA VAL A 109 3.44 18.89 5.98
C VAL A 109 4.38 18.27 7.02
N CYS A 110 4.50 18.91 8.18
CA CYS A 110 5.41 18.45 9.23
C CYS A 110 4.92 17.19 9.93
N GLY A 111 3.73 17.23 10.55
CA GLY A 111 3.14 16.09 11.24
C GLY A 111 3.95 15.56 12.44
N ALA A 112 4.99 16.26 12.89
CA ALA A 112 5.81 15.82 14.02
C ALA A 112 4.93 15.64 15.26
N VAL A 113 4.93 14.43 15.82
CA VAL A 113 4.07 14.05 16.95
C VAL A 113 4.71 14.47 18.25
N TRP A 114 3.91 15.00 19.17
CA TRP A 114 4.33 15.39 20.50
C TRP A 114 3.95 14.34 21.55
N GLY A 115 4.83 14.19 22.55
CA GLY A 115 4.53 13.52 23.80
C GLY A 115 3.94 14.46 24.86
N ASN A 116 3.89 13.95 26.09
CA ASN A 116 3.53 14.76 27.25
C ASN A 116 4.65 15.73 27.62
N ASN A 117 4.29 17.00 27.84
CA ASN A 117 5.17 18.12 28.19
C ASN A 117 6.20 18.51 27.10
N ASP A 118 6.01 18.10 25.84
CA ASP A 118 6.78 18.66 24.74
C ASP A 118 6.43 20.13 24.51
N ILE A 119 7.36 20.88 23.92
CA ILE A 119 7.22 22.30 23.64
C ILE A 119 6.67 22.50 22.23
N ALA A 120 5.61 23.30 22.12
CA ALA A 120 5.08 23.76 20.85
C ALA A 120 4.77 25.27 20.88
N TYR A 121 4.54 25.85 19.71
CA TYR A 121 4.16 27.25 19.54
C TYR A 121 2.74 27.35 19.02
N ARG A 122 1.93 28.15 19.70
CA ARG A 122 0.65 28.63 19.21
C ARG A 122 0.81 30.05 18.70
N CYS A 123 0.41 30.32 17.46
CA CYS A 123 0.47 31.64 16.85
C CYS A 123 -0.96 32.06 16.49
N ARG A 124 -1.57 32.94 17.29
CA ARG A 124 -2.95 33.42 17.10
C ARG A 124 -3.15 34.16 15.77
N THR A 125 -2.06 34.67 15.19
CA THR A 125 -2.06 35.27 13.85
C THR A 125 -2.15 34.22 12.74
N CYS A 126 -1.50 33.06 12.88
CA CYS A 126 -1.36 32.04 11.83
C CYS A 126 -2.35 30.88 11.95
N GLN A 127 -2.79 30.55 13.16
CA GLN A 127 -3.72 29.44 13.39
C GLN A 127 -5.08 29.69 12.72
N HIS A 128 -5.73 28.62 12.28
CA HIS A 128 -7.15 28.68 11.89
C HIS A 128 -8.08 28.53 13.09
N ASP A 129 -7.70 27.74 14.09
CA ASP A 129 -8.45 27.60 15.33
C ASP A 129 -7.53 27.49 16.57
N PRO A 130 -8.07 27.60 17.80
CA PRO A 130 -7.27 27.59 19.02
C PRO A 130 -6.57 26.26 19.36
N THR A 131 -6.84 25.17 18.64
CA THR A 131 -6.16 23.89 18.84
C THR A 131 -4.87 23.80 18.06
N CYS A 132 -4.69 24.61 17.00
CA CYS A 132 -3.51 24.51 16.14
C CYS A 132 -2.22 24.93 16.84
N ALA A 133 -1.14 24.22 16.55
CA ALA A 133 0.20 24.52 17.03
C ALA A 133 1.27 23.96 16.08
N ILE A 134 2.48 24.50 16.17
CA ILE A 134 3.63 24.02 15.39
C ILE A 134 4.80 23.70 16.32
N CYS A 135 5.64 22.75 15.91
CA CYS A 135 6.82 22.35 16.67
C CYS A 135 7.88 23.47 16.68
N VAL A 136 8.80 23.41 17.64
CA VAL A 136 9.90 24.39 17.77
C VAL A 136 10.66 24.58 16.45
N PRO A 137 11.12 23.52 15.74
CA PRO A 137 11.81 23.69 14.47
C PRO A 137 10.98 24.40 13.41
N CYS A 138 9.67 24.15 13.33
CA CYS A 138 8.82 24.81 12.35
C CYS A 138 8.60 26.29 12.67
N PHE A 139 8.46 26.65 13.94
CA PHE A 139 8.35 28.05 14.34
C PHE A 139 9.63 28.82 14.04
N GLU A 140 10.80 28.25 14.37
CA GLU A 140 12.10 28.89 14.16
C GLU A 140 12.45 29.07 12.67
N ASN A 141 12.03 28.13 11.82
CA ASN A 141 12.25 28.18 10.37
C ASN A 141 11.08 28.85 9.61
N GLY A 142 10.08 29.37 10.32
CA GLY A 142 8.93 30.11 9.79
C GLY A 142 9.05 31.62 10.02
N ASN A 143 8.19 32.39 9.36
CA ASN A 143 8.11 33.83 9.61
C ASN A 143 6.97 34.16 10.57
N HIS A 144 7.33 34.33 11.84
CA HIS A 144 6.41 34.75 12.92
C HIS A 144 6.77 36.12 13.49
N LYS A 145 7.53 36.92 12.74
CA LYS A 145 7.93 38.25 13.17
C LYS A 145 6.68 39.12 13.34
N ASP A 146 6.61 39.81 14.48
CA ASP A 146 5.52 40.72 14.83
C ASP A 146 4.13 40.05 14.92
N HIS A 147 4.08 38.71 15.07
CA HIS A 147 2.85 37.96 15.30
C HIS A 147 2.54 37.80 16.79
N ASP A 148 1.26 37.53 17.11
CA ASP A 148 0.84 37.18 18.46
C ASP A 148 1.00 35.66 18.66
N TYR A 149 2.04 35.25 19.38
CA TYR A 149 2.33 33.86 19.68
C TYR A 149 2.61 33.60 21.15
N SER A 150 2.47 32.35 21.56
CA SER A 150 2.79 31.86 22.90
C SER A 150 3.35 30.45 22.85
N VAL A 151 4.28 30.15 23.77
CA VAL A 151 4.78 28.80 24.02
C VAL A 151 3.72 28.02 24.80
N ILE A 152 3.51 26.77 24.42
CA ILE A 152 2.63 25.83 25.12
C ILE A 152 3.38 24.54 25.43
N TYR A 153 2.93 23.84 26.48
CA TYR A 153 3.32 22.48 26.78
C TYR A 153 2.20 21.54 26.33
N THR A 154 2.53 20.56 25.50
CA THR A 154 1.55 19.67 24.88
C THR A 154 1.18 18.51 25.80
N GLY A 155 -0.03 17.98 25.64
CA GLY A 155 -0.45 16.69 26.22
C GLY A 155 -0.52 15.58 25.17
N GLY A 156 0.10 15.79 24.01
CA GLY A 156 -0.10 15.04 22.77
C GLY A 156 -0.44 15.95 21.59
N GLY A 157 -0.60 15.36 20.40
CA GLY A 157 -0.94 16.05 19.15
C GLY A 157 0.19 16.00 18.12
N CYS A 158 0.08 16.77 17.05
CA CYS A 158 1.10 16.86 16.02
C CYS A 158 1.22 18.27 15.45
N CYS A 159 2.36 18.57 14.83
CA CYS A 159 2.66 19.87 14.25
C CYS A 159 1.87 20.15 12.97
N ASP A 160 1.14 21.26 12.95
CA ASP A 160 0.27 21.70 11.84
C ASP A 160 1.01 22.44 10.70
N CYS A 161 2.32 22.62 10.81
CA CYS A 161 3.09 23.36 9.81
C CYS A 161 2.99 22.68 8.43
N GLY A 162 2.56 23.44 7.43
CA GLY A 162 2.33 22.95 6.07
C GLY A 162 0.88 22.51 5.83
N ASP A 163 0.07 22.25 6.85
CA ASP A 163 -1.35 21.97 6.66
C ASP A 163 -2.13 23.28 6.49
N ILE A 164 -2.57 23.56 5.26
CA ILE A 164 -3.33 24.78 4.95
C ILE A 164 -4.72 24.83 5.59
N THR A 165 -5.22 23.70 6.07
CA THR A 165 -6.52 23.65 6.77
C THR A 165 -6.39 24.05 8.24
N ALA A 166 -5.19 23.94 8.82
CA ALA A 166 -4.90 24.26 10.22
C ALA A 166 -4.04 25.53 10.41
N TRP A 167 -3.15 25.82 9.46
CA TRP A 167 -2.16 26.90 9.57
C TRP A 167 -2.05 27.72 8.28
N LYS A 168 -2.03 29.05 8.40
CA LYS A 168 -1.92 29.96 7.26
C LYS A 168 -0.55 29.84 6.57
N ARG A 169 -0.54 29.97 5.24
CA ARG A 169 0.66 29.86 4.37
C ARG A 169 1.80 30.78 4.80
N GLU A 170 1.49 32.00 5.25
CA GLU A 170 2.51 32.98 5.62
C GLU A 170 3.32 32.53 6.85
N GLY A 171 2.76 31.63 7.67
CA GLY A 171 3.39 31.03 8.83
C GLY A 171 4.05 29.67 8.58
N PHE A 172 4.10 29.19 7.33
CA PHE A 172 4.78 27.94 6.97
C PHE A 172 6.30 28.08 7.04
N CYS A 173 6.97 27.08 7.62
CA CYS A 173 8.43 27.04 7.67
C CYS A 173 9.05 26.80 6.29
N SER A 174 10.36 27.01 6.14
CA SER A 174 11.07 26.77 4.88
C SER A 174 10.95 25.33 4.37
N MET A 175 10.77 24.36 5.26
CA MET A 175 10.76 22.92 4.94
C MET A 175 9.38 22.37 4.59
N HIS A 176 8.29 22.97 5.09
CA HIS A 176 6.92 22.46 4.91
C HIS A 176 6.06 23.53 4.25
N LYS A 177 5.87 23.42 2.93
CA LYS A 177 5.24 24.46 2.10
C LYS A 177 3.83 24.13 1.62
N GLY A 178 3.22 23.07 2.15
CA GLY A 178 1.92 22.60 1.74
C GLY A 178 1.98 21.32 0.93
N ALA A 179 0.94 20.48 1.07
CA ALA A 179 0.80 19.25 0.29
C ALA A 179 0.73 19.52 -1.23
N GLU A 180 0.27 20.70 -1.64
CA GLU A 180 0.25 21.12 -3.04
C GLU A 180 1.64 21.43 -3.63
N GLN A 181 2.67 21.51 -2.80
CA GLN A 181 4.06 21.68 -3.24
C GLN A 181 4.83 20.36 -3.30
N ILE A 182 4.18 19.23 -2.93
CA ILE A 182 4.74 17.89 -3.07
C ILE A 182 5.09 17.68 -4.55
N GLN A 183 6.34 17.34 -4.81
CA GLN A 183 6.77 17.07 -6.17
C GLN A 183 6.08 15.81 -6.70
N PRO A 184 5.70 15.78 -7.98
CA PRO A 184 5.11 14.59 -8.57
C PRO A 184 6.10 13.43 -8.53
N LEU A 185 5.58 12.21 -8.40
CA LEU A 185 6.37 10.99 -8.47
C LEU A 185 7.22 10.99 -9.78
N PRO A 186 8.51 10.59 -9.74
CA PRO A 186 9.35 10.56 -10.93
C PRO A 186 8.66 9.79 -12.07
N LYS A 187 8.63 10.40 -13.27
CA LYS A 187 7.81 9.92 -14.39
C LYS A 187 8.01 8.43 -14.70
N HIS A 188 9.25 7.95 -14.70
CA HIS A 188 9.54 6.54 -14.99
C HIS A 188 8.92 5.57 -13.97
N ILE A 189 8.83 5.97 -12.69
CA ILE A 189 8.16 5.19 -11.64
C ILE A 189 6.65 5.31 -11.80
N ALA A 190 6.13 6.50 -12.09
CA ALA A 190 4.69 6.69 -12.33
C ALA A 190 4.19 5.85 -13.53
N ASP A 191 4.99 5.78 -14.60
CA ASP A 191 4.70 5.03 -15.82
C ASP A 191 4.73 3.50 -15.57
N SER A 192 5.54 3.02 -14.62
CA SER A 192 5.64 1.59 -14.25
C SER A 192 4.62 1.17 -13.19
N LEU A 193 4.52 1.93 -12.11
CA LEU A 193 3.64 1.70 -10.96
C LEU A 193 2.17 1.80 -11.35
N GLY A 194 1.82 2.83 -12.14
CA GLY A 194 0.45 3.21 -12.44
C GLY A 194 -0.40 2.09 -13.05
N PRO A 195 -0.01 1.49 -14.18
CA PRO A 195 -0.79 0.43 -14.83
C PRO A 195 -1.00 -0.81 -13.95
N VAL A 196 0.03 -1.20 -13.18
CA VAL A 196 -0.06 -2.36 -12.28
C VAL A 196 -0.99 -2.06 -11.10
N LEU A 197 -0.87 -0.86 -10.53
CA LEU A 197 -1.72 -0.39 -9.44
C LEU A 197 -3.19 -0.28 -9.86
N ASP A 198 -3.50 0.21 -11.06
CA ASP A 198 -4.88 0.32 -11.54
C ASP A 198 -5.56 -1.06 -11.65
N LEU A 199 -4.84 -2.05 -12.19
CA LEU A 199 -5.33 -3.41 -12.30
C LEU A 199 -5.56 -4.03 -10.92
N PHE A 200 -4.65 -3.76 -9.98
CA PHE A 200 -4.80 -4.22 -8.60
C PHE A 200 -5.97 -3.56 -7.87
N LEU A 201 -6.16 -2.25 -8.03
CA LEU A 201 -7.30 -1.51 -7.46
C LEU A 201 -8.63 -1.99 -8.05
N SER A 202 -8.67 -2.33 -9.35
CA SER A 202 -9.83 -2.94 -9.98
C SER A 202 -10.14 -4.31 -9.36
N TYR A 203 -9.13 -5.16 -9.22
CA TYR A 203 -9.29 -6.47 -8.60
C TYR A 203 -9.81 -6.38 -7.15
N TRP A 204 -9.24 -5.47 -6.35
CA TRP A 204 -9.71 -5.24 -4.99
C TRP A 204 -11.16 -4.78 -4.94
N LYS A 205 -11.53 -3.84 -5.82
CA LYS A 205 -12.92 -3.41 -5.97
C LYS A 205 -13.85 -4.56 -6.33
N ASP A 206 -13.48 -5.42 -7.28
CA ASP A 206 -14.31 -6.53 -7.73
C ASP A 206 -14.55 -7.54 -6.59
N LYS A 207 -13.53 -7.82 -5.77
CA LYS A 207 -13.67 -8.68 -4.58
C LYS A 207 -14.58 -8.06 -3.51
N LEU A 208 -14.48 -6.75 -3.28
CA LEU A 208 -15.38 -6.06 -2.34
C LEU A 208 -16.84 -6.09 -2.82
N LEU A 209 -17.08 -5.89 -4.13
CA LEU A 209 -18.42 -5.98 -4.70
C LEU A 209 -19.00 -7.40 -4.62
N LEU A 210 -18.18 -8.42 -4.86
CA LEU A 210 -18.58 -9.80 -4.69
C LEU A 210 -19.03 -10.07 -3.26
N ALA A 211 -18.25 -9.61 -2.26
CA ALA A 211 -18.61 -9.74 -0.86
C ALA A 211 -19.93 -9.02 -0.50
N GLU A 212 -20.15 -7.80 -1.01
CA GLU A 212 -21.41 -7.06 -0.82
C GLU A 212 -22.60 -7.83 -1.43
N SER A 213 -22.49 -8.32 -2.67
CA SER A 213 -23.59 -9.03 -3.34
C SER A 213 -24.04 -10.31 -2.61
N VAL A 214 -23.08 -11.06 -2.05
CA VAL A 214 -23.38 -12.30 -1.31
C VAL A 214 -24.05 -12.00 0.04
N SER A 215 -23.74 -10.85 0.64
CA SER A 215 -24.37 -10.41 1.89
C SER A 215 -25.85 -10.03 1.72
N GLU A 216 -26.25 -9.53 0.55
CA GLU A 216 -27.63 -9.11 0.26
C GLU A 216 -28.54 -10.29 -0.14
N GLU A 217 -27.99 -11.33 -0.77
CA GLU A 217 -28.80 -12.42 -1.35
C GLU A 217 -29.12 -13.58 -0.37
N SER A 218 -28.40 -13.75 0.75
CA SER A 218 -28.64 -14.88 1.67
C SER A 218 -28.56 -14.51 3.17
N PRO A 219 -29.69 -14.21 3.82
CA PRO A 219 -29.76 -14.14 5.28
C PRO A 219 -29.82 -15.52 5.98
N ARG A 220 -29.77 -16.65 5.23
CA ARG A 220 -30.16 -17.99 5.75
C ARG A 220 -29.07 -19.07 5.70
N ASP A 221 -27.98 -18.90 4.96
CA ASP A 221 -26.84 -19.83 4.95
C ASP A 221 -25.56 -19.13 5.43
N VAL A 222 -25.26 -19.29 6.72
CA VAL A 222 -24.16 -18.60 7.43
C VAL A 222 -22.77 -19.06 6.94
N ASP A 223 -22.67 -20.25 6.35
CA ASP A 223 -21.38 -20.87 5.98
C ASP A 223 -20.82 -20.37 4.64
N HIS A 224 -21.65 -20.20 3.60
CA HIS A 224 -21.20 -19.78 2.27
C HIS A 224 -21.02 -18.27 2.11
N ALA A 225 -21.77 -17.45 2.85
CA ALA A 225 -21.59 -16.00 2.83
C ALA A 225 -20.30 -15.54 3.55
N ALA A 226 -19.74 -16.38 4.42
CA ALA A 226 -18.54 -16.06 5.20
C ALA A 226 -17.25 -16.05 4.35
N GLU A 227 -17.21 -16.80 3.24
CA GLU A 227 -15.98 -17.03 2.48
C GLU A 227 -15.58 -15.85 1.55
N PRO A 228 -16.51 -15.24 0.77
CA PRO A 228 -16.21 -14.04 -0.01
C PRO A 228 -15.88 -12.83 0.88
N GLN A 229 -16.60 -12.65 1.99
CA GLN A 229 -16.31 -11.57 2.94
C GLN A 229 -14.92 -11.73 3.55
N LYS A 230 -14.58 -12.92 4.05
CA LYS A 230 -13.26 -13.23 4.61
C LYS A 230 -12.14 -13.01 3.60
N THR A 231 -12.38 -13.31 2.33
CA THR A 231 -11.45 -13.04 1.23
C THR A 231 -11.24 -11.54 1.03
N ALA A 232 -12.32 -10.77 0.97
CA ALA A 232 -12.27 -9.32 0.82
C ALA A 232 -11.59 -8.63 2.01
N ASP A 233 -11.84 -9.10 3.23
CA ASP A 233 -11.22 -8.57 4.45
C ASP A 233 -9.70 -8.81 4.46
N LYS A 234 -9.26 -10.04 4.13
CA LYS A 234 -7.82 -10.38 4.03
C LYS A 234 -7.14 -9.53 2.96
N LEU A 235 -7.72 -9.45 1.77
CA LEU A 235 -7.19 -8.61 0.68
C LEU A 235 -7.10 -7.15 1.13
N THR A 236 -8.13 -6.64 1.80
CA THR A 236 -8.16 -5.28 2.34
C THR A 236 -7.03 -5.06 3.35
N SER A 237 -6.77 -6.01 4.25
CA SER A 237 -5.63 -5.93 5.19
C SER A 237 -4.30 -5.82 4.43
N THR A 238 -4.06 -6.71 3.47
CA THR A 238 -2.81 -6.69 2.68
C THR A 238 -2.66 -5.41 1.85
N VAL A 239 -3.75 -4.87 1.30
CA VAL A 239 -3.76 -3.58 0.59
C VAL A 239 -3.37 -2.47 1.56
N VAL A 240 -4.05 -2.36 2.71
CA VAL A 240 -3.80 -1.31 3.70
C VAL A 240 -2.36 -1.37 4.20
N GLU A 241 -1.84 -2.56 4.50
CA GLU A 241 -0.44 -2.75 4.90
C GLU A 241 0.54 -2.28 3.83
N THR A 242 0.29 -2.61 2.56
CA THR A 242 1.13 -2.17 1.45
C THR A 242 1.08 -0.66 1.25
N LEU A 243 -0.11 -0.06 1.35
CA LEU A 243 -0.27 1.39 1.26
C LEU A 243 0.45 2.10 2.41
N LEU A 244 0.31 1.60 3.65
CA LEU A 244 1.00 2.12 4.82
C LEU A 244 2.53 2.00 4.69
N ASP A 245 3.03 0.94 4.08
CA ASP A 245 4.44 0.78 3.74
C ASP A 245 4.90 1.88 2.78
N PHE A 246 4.21 2.05 1.64
CA PHE A 246 4.52 3.10 0.66
C PHE A 246 4.48 4.53 1.25
N CYS A 247 3.51 4.80 2.13
CA CYS A 247 3.39 6.08 2.83
C CYS A 247 4.61 6.44 3.69
N LYS A 248 5.40 5.47 4.15
CA LYS A 248 6.61 5.73 4.95
C LYS A 248 7.78 6.23 4.10
N HIS A 249 7.77 5.91 2.80
CA HIS A 249 8.92 6.15 1.93
C HIS A 249 8.82 7.46 1.16
N SER A 250 7.65 7.86 0.65
CA SER A 250 7.57 9.11 -0.12
C SER A 250 6.18 9.72 -0.16
N GLU A 251 6.10 11.02 0.11
CA GLU A 251 4.86 11.79 -0.06
C GLU A 251 4.44 11.89 -1.53
N SER A 252 5.39 11.89 -2.46
CA SER A 252 5.10 11.87 -3.90
C SER A 252 4.41 10.55 -4.30
N LEU A 253 4.86 9.43 -3.72
CA LEU A 253 4.26 8.12 -3.91
C LEU A 253 2.88 8.05 -3.26
N LEU A 254 2.76 8.49 -2.01
CA LEU A 254 1.47 8.58 -1.30
C LEU A 254 0.45 9.44 -2.07
N SER A 255 0.86 10.62 -2.54
CA SER A 255 0.02 11.52 -3.33
C SER A 255 -0.45 10.85 -4.63
N PHE A 256 0.48 10.21 -5.34
CA PHE A 256 0.18 9.49 -6.58
C PHE A 256 -0.83 8.35 -6.35
N ILE A 257 -0.64 7.54 -5.32
CA ILE A 257 -1.54 6.42 -5.00
C ILE A 257 -2.89 6.94 -4.52
N SER A 258 -2.92 7.93 -3.62
CA SER A 258 -4.14 8.55 -3.13
C SER A 258 -5.00 9.08 -4.27
N GLN A 259 -4.39 9.75 -5.24
CA GLN A 259 -5.09 10.26 -6.41
C GLN A 259 -5.69 9.14 -7.28
N ARG A 260 -5.00 7.99 -7.42
CA ARG A 260 -5.52 6.82 -8.14
C ARG A 260 -6.63 6.10 -7.39
N VAL A 261 -6.52 5.93 -6.08
CA VAL A 261 -7.59 5.38 -5.24
C VAL A 261 -8.84 6.25 -5.35
N TYR A 262 -8.69 7.58 -5.25
CA TYR A 262 -9.79 8.52 -5.42
C TYR A 262 -10.41 8.47 -6.83
N SER A 263 -9.58 8.30 -7.86
CA SER A 263 -10.04 8.22 -9.26
C SER A 263 -10.62 6.85 -9.63
N SER A 264 -10.43 5.83 -8.79
CA SER A 264 -11.01 4.50 -8.99
C SER A 264 -12.51 4.55 -8.75
N ALA A 265 -13.27 4.60 -9.84
CA ALA A 265 -14.71 4.84 -9.82
C ALA A 265 -15.45 3.86 -8.88
N GLY A 266 -16.09 4.41 -7.84
CA GLY A 266 -16.89 3.66 -6.87
C GLY A 266 -16.10 2.94 -5.77
N LEU A 267 -14.75 2.88 -5.83
CA LEU A 267 -13.96 2.21 -4.79
C LEU A 267 -14.11 2.92 -3.43
N LEU A 268 -14.01 4.26 -3.41
CA LEU A 268 -14.14 5.02 -2.17
C LEU A 268 -15.55 4.86 -1.56
N ASP A 269 -16.59 4.84 -2.39
CA ASP A 269 -17.96 4.64 -1.95
C ASP A 269 -18.16 3.26 -1.31
N ILE A 270 -17.56 2.21 -1.90
CA ILE A 270 -17.58 0.85 -1.36
C ILE A 270 -16.86 0.81 0.00
N LEU A 271 -15.66 1.40 0.11
CA LEU A 271 -14.89 1.42 1.36
C LEU A 271 -15.65 2.15 2.49
N LEU A 272 -16.28 3.29 2.19
CA LEU A 272 -17.08 4.04 3.15
C LEU A 272 -18.34 3.27 3.60
N ARG A 273 -18.93 2.44 2.73
CA ARG A 273 -20.02 1.54 3.13
C ARG A 273 -19.52 0.42 4.02
N ALA A 274 -18.40 -0.20 3.68
CA ALA A 274 -17.79 -1.27 4.47
C ALA A 274 -17.46 -0.84 5.91
N GLU A 275 -16.96 0.39 6.11
CA GLU A 275 -16.68 0.94 7.44
C GLU A 275 -17.94 1.06 8.31
N ARG A 276 -19.10 1.37 7.71
CA ARG A 276 -20.38 1.46 8.44
C ARG A 276 -20.90 0.12 8.96
N PHE A 277 -20.34 -1.00 8.52
CA PHE A 277 -20.67 -2.34 9.02
C PHE A 277 -19.69 -2.84 10.10
N MET A 278 -18.61 -2.10 10.40
CA MET A 278 -17.60 -2.45 11.41
C MET A 278 -17.78 -1.71 12.75
N THR A 279 -18.84 -0.91 12.93
CA THR A 279 -19.24 -0.25 14.19
C THR A 279 -20.61 -0.72 14.66
#